data_AF-F0GGY0-F1
#
_entry.id   AF-F0GGY0-F1
#
_cell.length_a   1.000
_cell.length_b   1.000
_cell.length_c   1.000
_cell.angle_alpha   90.00
_cell.angle_beta   90.00
_cell.angle_gamma   90.00
#
_symmetry.space_group_name_H-M   'P 1'
#
loop_
_entity.id
_entity.type
_entity.pdbx_description
1 polymer ?
#
loop_
_entity_poly.entity_id
_entity_poly.type
_entity_poly.pdbx_seq_one_letter_code
_entity_poly.pdbx_strand_id
1 'polypeptide(L)'
;MRVDFERQKEPPGPAPHFAQQLRKWLIAWADRNDYNIYSDGLIVRTTIDARLQQMATQALMQQANQLQGIANNAWSGRDGCGTDSEVFRTFMRESPEYKAAQDAGKDDAAAMKQLAADRGFMRALCKTKTDVQAGFVAIDPRDGQVRAWVGSRDFTNEPFDHVVQARRQPGSTFKAFVYGAAFAGGMKPDDTFIDQPVEIPLKGGEIWRPNDDVPPTGKPMTLRDAVALSRNRITAQVMEKVGPAA
;
A
#
# COMPACT_ATOMS: atom_id res chain seq x y z
N MET A 1 -36.59 -13.77 28.14
CA MET A 1 -36.24 -12.38 27.81
C MET A 1 -35.97 -12.31 26.32
N ARG A 2 -36.83 -11.62 25.54
CA ARG A 2 -36.57 -11.32 24.13
C ARG A 2 -35.81 -10.01 24.10
N VAL A 3 -34.58 -10.03 23.61
CA VAL A 3 -33.73 -8.84 23.47
C VAL A 3 -33.56 -8.59 21.99
N ASP A 4 -34.04 -7.44 21.53
CA ASP A 4 -33.80 -6.96 20.18
C ASP A 4 -32.52 -6.11 20.22
N PHE A 5 -31.52 -6.54 19.47
CA PHE A 5 -30.24 -5.83 19.36
C PHE A 5 -30.26 -4.98 18.10
N GLU A 6 -30.22 -3.66 18.27
CA GLU A 6 -29.95 -2.73 17.18
C GLU A 6 -28.56 -2.12 17.39
N ARG A 7 -27.70 -2.21 16.37
CA ARG A 7 -26.36 -1.64 16.42
C ARG A 7 -26.47 -0.14 16.17
N GLN A 8 -26.28 0.68 17.22
CA GLN A 8 -26.09 2.11 17.02
C GLN A 8 -24.81 2.35 16.21
N LYS A 9 -24.96 2.97 15.03
CA LYS A 9 -23.84 3.40 14.19
C LYS A 9 -23.57 4.87 14.50
N GLU A 10 -22.68 5.12 15.45
CA GLU A 10 -22.15 6.47 15.62
C GLU A 10 -21.30 6.83 14.39
N PRO A 11 -21.49 8.01 13.78
CA PRO A 11 -20.67 8.41 12.65
C PRO A 11 -19.19 8.44 13.05
N PRO A 12 -18.29 7.93 12.21
CA PRO A 12 -16.87 7.97 12.49
C PRO A 12 -16.41 9.42 12.71
N GLY A 13 -15.65 9.64 13.78
CA GLY A 13 -14.96 10.92 14.01
C GLY A 13 -13.95 11.25 12.91
N PRO A 14 -13.25 12.41 12.99
CA PRO A 14 -12.43 12.93 11.89
C PRO A 14 -11.20 12.07 11.52
N ALA A 15 -10.75 11.19 12.42
CA ALA A 15 -9.62 10.28 12.21
C ALA A 15 -9.99 8.85 12.65
N PRO A 16 -10.91 8.16 11.94
CA PRO A 16 -11.51 6.93 12.44
C PRO A 16 -10.54 5.76 12.47
N HIS A 17 -9.64 5.66 11.49
CA HIS A 17 -8.58 4.64 11.49
C HIS A 17 -7.64 4.82 12.69
N PHE A 18 -7.18 6.05 12.94
CA PHE A 18 -6.36 6.34 14.12
C PHE A 18 -7.09 5.99 15.42
N ALA A 19 -8.37 6.35 15.54
CA ALA A 19 -9.16 6.02 16.72
C ALA A 19 -9.27 4.49 16.94
N GLN A 20 -9.37 3.69 15.88
CA GLN A 20 -9.35 2.22 15.99
C GLN A 20 -7.98 1.70 16.46
N GLN A 21 -6.88 2.24 15.95
CA GLN A 21 -5.53 1.84 16.40
C GLN A 21 -5.29 2.26 17.86
N LEU A 22 -5.68 3.49 18.20
CA LEU A 22 -5.58 4.00 19.56
C LEU A 22 -6.41 3.19 20.53
N ARG A 23 -7.64 2.79 20.16
CA ARG A 23 -8.49 1.94 21.00
C ARG A 23 -7.81 0.61 21.33
N LYS A 24 -7.19 -0.06 20.35
CA LYS A 24 -6.45 -1.32 20.59
C LYS A 24 -5.31 -1.11 21.58
N TRP A 25 -4.52 -0.05 21.37
CA TRP A 25 -3.41 0.27 22.25
C TRP A 25 -3.89 0.64 23.66
N LEU A 26 -4.96 1.43 23.77
CA LEU A 26 -5.51 1.93 25.02
C LEU A 26 -6.11 0.81 25.87
N ILE A 27 -6.78 -0.18 25.25
CA ILE A 27 -7.25 -1.39 25.95
C ILE A 27 -6.05 -2.08 26.62
N ALA A 28 -5.00 -2.37 25.84
CA ALA A 28 -3.81 -3.04 26.38
C ALA A 28 -3.10 -2.21 27.46
N TRP A 29 -3.08 -0.88 27.32
CA TRP A 29 -2.54 0.02 28.35
C TRP A 29 -3.41 -0.01 29.62
N ALA A 30 -4.73 0.11 29.49
CA ALA A 30 -5.66 0.14 30.61
C ALA A 30 -5.64 -1.15 31.42
N ASP A 31 -5.61 -2.30 30.74
CA ASP A 31 -5.47 -3.62 31.39
C ASP A 31 -4.19 -3.73 32.24
N ARG A 32 -3.09 -3.09 31.79
CA ARG A 32 -1.81 -3.09 32.55
C ARG A 32 -1.76 -2.07 33.68
N ASN A 33 -2.65 -1.08 33.68
CA ASN A 33 -2.64 0.04 34.62
C ASN A 33 -3.88 0.06 35.52
N ASP A 34 -4.68 -1.02 35.51
CA ASP A 34 -5.90 -1.17 36.31
C ASP A 34 -6.95 -0.07 36.06
N TYR A 35 -7.15 0.28 34.79
CA TYR A 35 -8.20 1.19 34.34
C TYR A 35 -9.24 0.46 33.49
N ASN A 36 -10.48 0.92 33.56
CA ASN A 36 -11.55 0.54 32.64
C ASN A 36 -11.89 1.71 31.71
N ILE A 37 -11.60 1.53 30.43
CA ILE A 37 -11.78 2.56 29.39
C ILE A 37 -13.25 2.99 29.18
N TYR A 38 -14.21 2.25 29.72
CA TYR A 38 -15.64 2.53 29.55
C TYR A 38 -16.28 3.16 30.79
N SER A 39 -15.77 2.90 32.00
CA SER A 39 -16.39 3.38 33.25
C SER A 39 -15.63 4.51 33.93
N ASP A 40 -14.33 4.66 33.67
CA ASP A 40 -13.48 5.51 34.52
C ASP A 40 -13.44 6.98 34.04
N GLY A 41 -14.20 7.32 33.00
CA GLY A 41 -14.32 8.70 32.53
C GLY A 41 -13.02 9.29 31.96
N LEU A 42 -12.16 8.45 31.38
CA LEU A 42 -10.87 8.88 30.84
C LEU A 42 -11.02 9.90 29.70
N ILE A 43 -10.20 10.95 29.75
CA ILE A 43 -10.08 11.93 28.66
C ILE A 43 -8.77 11.69 27.92
N VAL A 44 -8.87 11.27 26.66
CA VAL A 44 -7.69 11.00 25.81
C VAL A 44 -7.42 12.20 24.89
N ARG A 45 -6.28 12.85 25.09
CA ARG A 45 -5.77 13.92 24.22
C ARG A 45 -4.69 13.35 23.31
N THR A 46 -4.88 13.50 22.00
CA THR A 46 -4.00 12.90 20.99
C THR A 46 -3.14 13.97 20.31
N THR A 47 -2.18 13.54 19.51
CA THR A 47 -1.28 14.42 18.74
C THR A 47 -1.83 14.78 17.36
N ILE A 48 -3.01 14.27 17.01
CA ILE A 48 -3.67 14.56 15.73
C ILE A 48 -4.00 16.05 15.68
N ASP A 49 -3.45 16.76 14.69
CA ASP A 49 -3.88 18.11 14.38
C ASP A 49 -5.11 18.02 13.47
N ALA A 50 -6.25 18.50 13.96
CA ALA A 50 -7.52 18.39 13.25
C ALA A 50 -7.51 19.06 11.86
N ARG A 51 -6.75 20.14 11.69
CA ARG A 51 -6.63 20.84 10.39
C ARG A 51 -5.77 20.01 9.43
N LEU A 52 -4.62 19.50 9.90
CA LEU A 52 -3.79 18.61 9.07
C LEU A 52 -4.53 17.33 8.72
N GLN A 53 -5.29 16.75 9.65
CA GLN A 53 -6.12 15.57 9.38
C GLN A 53 -7.14 15.84 8.27
N GLN A 54 -7.85 16.98 8.33
CA GLN A 54 -8.80 17.35 7.28
C GLN A 54 -8.12 17.53 5.92
N MET A 55 -6.98 18.23 5.89
CA MET A 55 -6.19 18.40 4.67
C MET A 55 -5.69 17.07 4.10
N ALA A 56 -5.23 16.16 4.97
CA ALA A 56 -4.77 14.83 4.59
C ALA A 56 -5.89 13.99 3.96
N THR A 57 -7.07 13.97 4.59
CA THR A 57 -8.25 13.27 4.05
C THR A 57 -8.63 13.84 2.68
N GLN A 58 -8.68 15.18 2.55
CA GLN A 58 -9.01 15.82 1.27
C GLN A 58 -7.98 15.52 0.18
N ALA A 59 -6.68 15.62 0.49
CA ALA A 59 -5.61 15.35 -0.47
C ALA A 59 -5.63 13.88 -0.93
N LEU A 60 -5.79 12.93 0.00
CA LEU A 60 -5.89 11.51 -0.34
C LEU A 60 -7.11 11.24 -1.22
N MET A 61 -8.28 11.79 -0.89
CA MET A 61 -9.49 11.62 -1.70
C MET A 61 -9.32 12.20 -3.10
N GLN A 62 -8.77 13.42 -3.22
CA GLN A 62 -8.53 14.06 -4.51
C GLN A 62 -7.59 13.23 -5.39
N GLN A 63 -6.44 12.83 -4.84
CA GLN A 63 -5.45 12.05 -5.58
C GLN A 63 -6.01 10.67 -5.97
N ALA A 64 -6.69 9.99 -5.05
CA ALA A 64 -7.27 8.69 -5.33
C ALA A 64 -8.38 8.75 -6.39
N ASN A 65 -9.18 9.82 -6.43
CA ASN A 65 -10.17 10.03 -7.48
C ASN A 65 -9.52 10.22 -8.86
N GLN A 66 -8.43 10.99 -8.93
CA GLN A 66 -7.68 11.17 -10.18
C GLN A 66 -7.08 9.85 -10.68
N LEU A 67 -6.41 9.11 -9.78
CA LEU A 67 -5.83 7.81 -10.08
C LEU A 67 -6.89 6.78 -10.45
N GLN A 68 -8.07 6.83 -9.82
CA GLN A 68 -9.20 5.98 -10.20
C GLN A 68 -9.63 6.23 -11.65
N GLY A 69 -9.63 7.48 -12.11
CA GLY A 69 -9.92 7.80 -13.52
C GLY A 69 -8.93 7.15 -14.49
N ILE A 70 -7.64 7.18 -14.16
CA ILE A 70 -6.59 6.51 -14.96
C ILE A 70 -6.80 5.00 -14.95
N ALA A 71 -7.05 4.41 -13.77
CA ALA A 71 -7.30 2.99 -13.62
C ALA A 71 -8.54 2.57 -14.44
N ASN A 72 -9.66 3.27 -14.30
CA ASN A 72 -10.89 2.97 -15.04
C ASN A 72 -10.65 2.94 -16.56
N ASN A 73 -9.89 3.90 -17.09
CA ASN A 73 -9.54 3.93 -18.51
C ASN A 73 -8.69 2.71 -18.90
N ALA A 74 -7.66 2.38 -18.11
CA ALA A 74 -6.80 1.22 -18.36
C ALA A 74 -7.60 -0.10 -18.35
N TRP A 75 -8.59 -0.21 -17.46
CA TRP A 75 -9.42 -1.42 -17.29
C TRP A 75 -10.67 -1.45 -18.19
N SER A 76 -10.96 -0.40 -18.95
CA SER A 76 -12.05 -0.38 -19.93
C SER A 76 -11.70 -1.02 -21.29
N GLY A 77 -10.42 -1.28 -21.53
CA GLY A 77 -9.94 -1.90 -22.76
C GLY A 77 -10.27 -3.40 -22.86
N ARG A 78 -9.92 -4.00 -24.00
CA ARG A 78 -10.14 -5.43 -24.29
C ARG A 78 -9.54 -6.36 -23.23
N ASP A 79 -8.36 -6.01 -22.72
CA ASP A 79 -7.62 -6.80 -21.72
C ASP A 79 -7.99 -6.42 -20.27
N GLY A 80 -9.00 -5.58 -20.09
CA GLY A 80 -9.48 -5.12 -18.79
C GLY A 80 -10.55 -6.02 -18.19
N CYS A 81 -11.69 -5.44 -17.83
CA CYS A 81 -12.76 -6.15 -17.13
C CYS A 81 -13.65 -7.02 -18.04
N GLY A 82 -13.08 -8.07 -18.62
CA GLY A 82 -13.79 -8.99 -19.51
C GLY A 82 -13.21 -10.40 -19.53
N THR A 83 -13.93 -11.34 -20.13
CA THR A 83 -13.51 -12.75 -20.22
C THR A 83 -12.31 -12.98 -21.12
N ASP A 84 -12.00 -12.03 -22.00
CA ASP A 84 -10.81 -12.07 -22.85
C ASP A 84 -9.52 -11.82 -22.04
N SER A 85 -9.63 -11.12 -20.91
CA SER A 85 -8.52 -10.85 -20.01
C SER A 85 -8.18 -12.08 -19.16
N GLU A 86 -6.95 -12.55 -19.23
CA GLU A 86 -6.44 -13.63 -18.38
C GLU A 86 -6.46 -13.25 -16.89
N VAL A 87 -6.05 -12.02 -16.58
CA VAL A 87 -6.06 -11.50 -15.21
C VAL A 87 -7.50 -11.45 -14.68
N PHE A 88 -8.44 -10.96 -15.48
CA PHE A 88 -9.82 -10.88 -15.03
C PHE A 88 -10.47 -12.26 -14.87
N ARG A 89 -10.16 -13.22 -15.75
CA ARG A 89 -10.57 -14.62 -15.56
C ARG A 89 -10.01 -15.21 -14.27
N THR A 90 -8.79 -14.84 -13.88
CA THR A 90 -8.22 -15.25 -12.59
C THR A 90 -9.02 -14.67 -11.43
N PHE A 91 -9.37 -13.38 -11.48
CA PHE A 91 -10.25 -12.77 -10.47
C PHE A 91 -11.63 -13.42 -10.38
N MET A 92 -12.21 -13.84 -11.51
CA MET A 92 -13.45 -14.59 -11.51
C MET A 92 -13.30 -15.91 -10.76
N ARG A 93 -12.21 -16.66 -10.98
CA ARG A 93 -11.95 -17.94 -10.29
C ARG A 93 -11.65 -17.79 -8.79
N GLU A 94 -11.09 -16.66 -8.38
CA GLU A 94 -10.86 -16.34 -6.96
C GLU A 94 -12.14 -15.89 -6.23
N SER A 95 -13.24 -15.66 -6.95
CA SER A 95 -14.46 -15.12 -6.36
C SER A 95 -15.23 -16.14 -5.51
N PRO A 96 -15.90 -15.71 -4.44
CA PRO A 96 -16.83 -16.56 -3.69
C PRO A 96 -17.92 -17.17 -4.58
N GLU A 97 -18.38 -16.45 -5.60
CA GLU A 97 -19.41 -16.89 -6.54
C GLU A 97 -18.93 -18.05 -7.42
N TYR A 98 -17.66 -18.05 -7.83
CA TYR A 98 -17.06 -19.19 -8.53
C TYR A 98 -16.96 -20.40 -7.61
N LYS A 99 -16.48 -20.21 -6.37
CA LYS A 99 -16.42 -21.29 -5.40
C LYS A 99 -17.81 -21.89 -5.15
N ALA A 100 -18.84 -21.05 -4.97
CA ALA A 100 -20.21 -21.52 -4.80
C ALA A 100 -20.74 -22.30 -6.02
N ALA A 101 -20.36 -21.91 -7.23
CA ALA A 101 -20.70 -22.65 -8.45
C ALA A 101 -20.01 -24.03 -8.49
N GLN A 102 -18.74 -24.11 -8.08
CA GLN A 102 -18.03 -25.39 -7.96
C GLN A 102 -18.63 -26.29 -6.88
N ASP A 103 -18.96 -25.73 -5.71
CA ASP A 103 -19.61 -26.45 -4.61
C ASP A 103 -21.01 -26.98 -5.02
N ALA A 104 -21.66 -26.32 -5.97
CA ALA A 104 -22.90 -26.78 -6.61
C ALA A 104 -22.68 -27.84 -7.73
N GLY A 105 -21.45 -28.33 -7.91
CA GLY A 105 -21.11 -29.39 -8.85
C GLY A 105 -20.83 -28.94 -10.28
N LYS A 106 -20.66 -27.64 -10.54
CA LYS A 106 -20.31 -27.14 -11.88
C LYS A 106 -18.82 -27.31 -12.15
N ASP A 107 -18.48 -27.75 -13.35
CA ASP A 107 -17.11 -27.70 -13.85
C ASP A 107 -16.66 -26.25 -14.13
N ASP A 108 -15.35 -26.05 -14.35
CA ASP A 108 -14.77 -24.71 -14.59
C ASP A 108 -15.46 -23.99 -15.75
N ALA A 109 -15.71 -24.70 -16.86
CA ALA A 109 -16.32 -24.11 -18.05
C ALA A 109 -17.76 -23.63 -17.79
N ALA A 110 -18.57 -24.44 -17.11
CA ALA A 110 -19.94 -24.10 -16.75
C ALA A 110 -20.01 -22.97 -15.71
N ALA A 111 -19.14 -23.00 -14.70
CA ALA A 111 -19.04 -21.96 -13.68
C ALA A 111 -18.62 -20.61 -14.30
N MET A 112 -17.55 -20.59 -15.10
CA MET A 112 -17.08 -19.38 -15.76
C MET A 112 -18.10 -18.82 -16.75
N LYS A 113 -18.81 -19.68 -17.49
CA LYS A 113 -19.88 -19.25 -18.41
C LYS A 113 -21.06 -18.63 -17.66
N GLN A 114 -21.46 -19.19 -16.52
CA GLN A 114 -22.52 -18.60 -15.69
C GLN A 114 -22.11 -17.21 -15.20
N LEU A 115 -20.92 -17.10 -14.61
CA LEU A 115 -20.44 -15.82 -14.06
C LEU A 115 -20.26 -14.76 -15.13
N ALA A 116 -19.74 -15.13 -16.30
CA ALA A 116 -19.60 -14.22 -17.44
C ALA A 116 -20.95 -13.68 -17.94
N ALA A 117 -22.03 -14.45 -17.80
CA ALA A 117 -23.38 -14.02 -18.18
C ALA A 117 -24.02 -13.08 -17.15
N ASP A 118 -23.55 -13.09 -15.90
CA ASP A 118 -24.03 -12.21 -14.83
C ASP A 118 -23.35 -10.83 -14.91
N ARG A 119 -24.05 -9.88 -15.54
CA ARG A 119 -23.58 -8.49 -15.68
C ARG A 119 -23.40 -7.78 -14.34
N GLY A 120 -24.17 -8.16 -13.32
CA GLY A 120 -24.07 -7.57 -11.98
C GLY A 120 -22.77 -8.00 -11.31
N PHE A 121 -22.51 -9.31 -11.32
CA PHE A 121 -21.25 -9.89 -10.84
C PHE A 121 -20.05 -9.30 -11.58
N MET A 122 -20.04 -9.31 -12.92
CA MET A 122 -18.91 -8.82 -13.71
C MET A 122 -18.58 -7.35 -13.39
N ARG A 123 -19.60 -6.51 -13.22
CA ARG A 123 -19.42 -5.09 -12.86
C ARG A 123 -18.90 -4.93 -11.43
N ALA A 124 -19.47 -5.67 -10.48
CA ALA A 124 -19.08 -5.60 -9.08
C ALA A 124 -17.64 -6.10 -8.87
N LEU A 125 -17.27 -7.21 -9.52
CA LEU A 125 -15.91 -7.75 -9.49
C LEU A 125 -14.91 -6.79 -10.11
N CYS A 126 -15.23 -6.23 -11.30
CA CYS A 126 -14.42 -5.20 -11.93
C CYS A 126 -14.17 -4.03 -10.99
N LYS A 127 -15.22 -3.42 -10.44
CA LYS A 127 -15.09 -2.31 -9.50
C LYS A 127 -14.19 -2.69 -8.32
N THR A 128 -14.49 -3.79 -7.65
CA THR A 128 -13.76 -4.21 -6.45
C THR A 128 -12.27 -4.48 -6.71
N LYS A 129 -11.93 -5.12 -7.84
CA LYS A 129 -10.54 -5.48 -8.17
C LYS A 129 -9.74 -4.32 -8.79
N THR A 130 -10.42 -3.26 -9.23
CA THR A 130 -9.79 -2.10 -9.89
C THR A 130 -9.89 -0.80 -9.08
N ASP A 131 -10.55 -0.84 -7.92
CA ASP A 131 -10.62 0.29 -6.99
C ASP A 131 -9.22 0.60 -6.45
N VAL A 132 -8.75 1.82 -6.73
CA VAL A 132 -7.48 2.34 -6.24
C VAL A 132 -7.62 2.69 -4.77
N GLN A 133 -6.73 2.09 -3.98
CA GLN A 133 -6.63 2.29 -2.55
C GLN A 133 -5.33 3.00 -2.18
N ALA A 134 -5.36 3.77 -1.10
CA ALA A 134 -4.22 4.51 -0.59
C ALA A 134 -4.33 4.68 0.93
N GLY A 135 -3.18 4.83 1.58
CA GLY A 135 -3.06 5.30 2.95
C GLY A 135 -2.18 6.54 3.02
N PHE A 136 -2.39 7.37 4.04
CA PHE A 136 -1.60 8.57 4.30
C PHE A 136 -1.30 8.70 5.78
N VAL A 137 -0.05 9.04 6.12
CA VAL A 137 0.37 9.35 7.48
C VAL A 137 1.31 10.55 7.46
N ALA A 138 1.12 11.47 8.41
CA ALA A 138 2.04 12.57 8.66
C ALA A 138 2.61 12.43 10.07
N ILE A 139 3.95 12.46 10.16
CA ILE A 139 4.70 12.30 11.40
C ILE A 139 5.63 13.50 11.53
N ASP A 140 5.70 14.08 12.74
CA ASP A 140 6.69 15.09 13.06
C ASP A 140 8.05 14.40 13.31
N PRO A 141 9.08 14.65 12.49
CA PRO A 141 10.33 13.91 12.56
C PRO A 141 11.16 14.26 13.80
N ARG A 142 10.81 15.32 14.54
CA ARG A 142 11.57 15.78 15.72
C ARG A 142 11.22 15.00 16.97
N ASP A 143 9.97 14.55 17.09
CA ASP A 143 9.43 13.90 18.28
C ASP A 143 8.66 12.59 17.98
N GLY A 144 8.50 12.23 16.70
CA GLY A 144 7.78 11.04 16.26
C GLY A 144 6.26 11.14 16.40
N GLN A 145 5.70 12.31 16.72
CA GLN A 145 4.27 12.46 16.91
C GLN A 145 3.50 12.32 15.61
N VAL A 146 2.45 11.49 15.62
CA VAL A 146 1.51 11.35 14.49
C VAL A 146 0.59 12.57 14.46
N ARG A 147 0.63 13.33 13.36
CA ARG A 147 -0.16 14.55 13.17
C ARG A 147 -1.42 14.32 12.34
N ALA A 148 -1.39 13.38 11.40
CA ALA A 148 -2.54 12.98 10.60
C ALA A 148 -2.42 11.50 10.18
N TRP A 149 -3.56 10.83 10.03
CA TRP A 149 -3.66 9.42 9.70
C TRP A 149 -4.94 9.12 8.92
N VAL A 150 -4.79 8.64 7.69
CA VAL A 150 -5.90 8.27 6.80
C VAL A 150 -5.63 6.87 6.27
N GLY A 151 -6.35 5.89 6.79
CA GLY A 151 -6.16 4.48 6.43
C GLY A 151 -6.80 4.08 5.11
N SER A 152 -7.90 4.73 4.71
CA SER A 152 -8.58 4.52 3.44
C SER A 152 -9.35 5.77 3.01
N ARG A 153 -9.94 5.73 1.81
CA ARG A 153 -10.75 6.83 1.24
C ARG A 153 -12.09 7.00 1.94
N ASP A 154 -12.64 5.91 2.48
CA ASP A 154 -13.94 5.87 3.14
C ASP A 154 -13.93 4.75 4.17
N PHE A 155 -13.79 5.13 5.44
CA PHE A 155 -13.74 4.18 6.54
C PHE A 155 -15.02 3.31 6.67
N THR A 156 -16.17 3.81 6.25
CA THR A 156 -17.45 3.11 6.41
C THR A 156 -17.56 1.92 5.47
N ASN A 157 -17.10 2.11 4.24
CA ASN A 157 -17.11 1.08 3.20
C ASN A 157 -15.82 0.27 3.17
N GLU A 158 -14.69 0.88 3.56
CA GLU A 158 -13.36 0.28 3.58
C GLU A 158 -12.66 0.56 4.92
N PRO A 159 -12.95 -0.22 5.98
CA PRO A 159 -12.32 -0.02 7.28
C PRO A 159 -10.88 -0.51 7.33
N PHE A 160 -10.38 -1.19 6.29
CA PHE A 160 -8.99 -1.64 6.22
C PHE A 160 -8.03 -0.45 6.23
N ASP A 161 -7.03 -0.51 7.11
CA ASP A 161 -6.08 0.57 7.32
C ASP A 161 -4.80 0.34 6.50
N HIS A 162 -4.73 0.99 5.33
CA HIS A 162 -3.56 0.89 4.45
C HIS A 162 -2.29 1.53 5.03
N VAL A 163 -2.35 2.29 6.13
CA VAL A 163 -1.14 2.83 6.77
C VAL A 163 -0.37 1.74 7.52
N VAL A 164 -1.08 0.86 8.25
CA VAL A 164 -0.43 -0.12 9.14
C VAL A 164 -0.62 -1.57 8.71
N GLN A 165 -1.67 -1.88 7.95
CA GLN A 165 -2.00 -3.26 7.57
C GLN A 165 -1.51 -3.62 6.16
N ALA A 166 -1.38 -2.65 5.25
CA ALA A 166 -0.96 -2.93 3.88
C ALA A 166 0.56 -3.13 3.79
N ARG A 167 0.99 -4.39 3.70
CA ARG A 167 2.39 -4.71 3.34
C ARG A 167 2.58 -4.55 1.84
N ARG A 168 3.50 -3.66 1.43
CA ARG A 168 3.81 -3.38 0.02
C ARG A 168 5.32 -3.32 -0.17
N GLN A 169 5.78 -3.62 -1.39
CA GLN A 169 7.17 -3.37 -1.76
C GLN A 169 7.38 -1.84 -1.86
N PRO A 170 8.39 -1.28 -1.19
CA PRO A 170 8.66 0.16 -1.23
C PRO A 170 9.20 0.65 -2.58
N GLY A 171 9.76 -0.25 -3.39
CA GLY A 171 10.43 0.10 -4.64
C GLY A 171 11.57 1.10 -4.43
N SER A 172 11.70 2.06 -5.34
CA SER A 172 12.77 3.08 -5.30
C SER A 172 12.78 3.96 -4.05
N THR A 173 11.68 4.04 -3.28
CA THR A 173 11.68 4.78 -2.00
C THR A 173 12.65 4.18 -0.98
N PHE A 174 12.99 2.88 -1.11
CA PHE A 174 13.98 2.22 -0.26
C PHE A 174 15.42 2.68 -0.53
N LYS A 175 15.71 3.27 -1.70
CA LYS A 175 17.06 3.72 -2.06
C LYS A 175 17.61 4.73 -1.06
N ALA A 176 16.76 5.56 -0.45
CA ALA A 176 17.18 6.49 0.60
C ALA A 176 17.95 5.79 1.73
N PHE A 177 17.57 4.56 2.11
CA PHE A 177 18.27 3.78 3.13
C PHE A 177 19.59 3.21 2.62
N VAL A 178 19.63 2.71 1.38
CA VAL A 178 20.87 2.21 0.75
C VAL A 178 21.94 3.31 0.68
N TYR A 179 21.57 4.49 0.20
CA TYR A 179 22.50 5.63 0.13
C TYR A 179 22.78 6.19 1.53
N GLY A 180 21.81 6.19 2.44
CA GLY A 180 22.02 6.56 3.85
C GLY A 180 23.10 5.70 4.52
N ALA A 181 23.05 4.38 4.33
CA ALA A 181 24.07 3.45 4.80
C ALA A 181 25.43 3.69 4.13
N ALA A 182 25.45 3.96 2.82
CA ALA A 182 26.67 4.30 2.10
C ALA A 182 27.35 5.56 2.65
N PHE A 183 26.57 6.60 2.93
CA PHE A 183 27.07 7.86 3.49
C PHE A 183 27.51 7.70 4.95
N ALA A 184 26.77 6.94 5.75
CA ALA A 184 27.21 6.57 7.10
C ALA A 184 28.53 5.79 7.09
N GLY A 185 28.76 4.98 6.05
CA GLY A 185 30.01 4.26 5.79
C GLY A 185 31.15 5.12 5.21
N GLY A 186 30.94 6.43 5.01
CA GLY A 186 31.98 7.37 4.62
C GLY A 186 31.99 7.78 3.14
N MET A 187 31.11 7.22 2.30
CA MET A 187 30.93 7.74 0.94
C MET A 187 30.38 9.16 0.98
N LYS A 188 30.73 9.97 -0.02
CA LYS A 188 30.32 11.37 -0.14
C LYS A 188 29.33 11.54 -1.29
N PRO A 189 28.43 12.53 -1.23
CA PRO A 189 27.46 12.77 -2.30
C PRO A 189 28.09 13.05 -3.68
N ASP A 190 29.33 13.54 -3.72
CA ASP A 190 30.11 13.82 -4.93
C ASP A 190 30.98 12.65 -5.40
N ASP A 191 31.05 11.54 -4.65
CA ASP A 191 31.64 10.30 -5.14
C ASP A 191 30.88 9.83 -6.38
N THR A 192 31.59 9.16 -7.30
CA THR A 192 31.03 8.76 -8.59
C THR A 192 31.14 7.25 -8.83
N PHE A 193 30.15 6.73 -9.54
CA PHE A 193 30.20 5.41 -10.18
C PHE A 193 29.93 5.58 -11.68
N ILE A 194 30.46 4.67 -12.49
CA ILE A 194 30.14 4.63 -13.92
C ILE A 194 28.75 4.03 -14.09
N ASP A 195 27.87 4.72 -14.82
CA ASP A 195 26.56 4.17 -15.19
C ASP A 195 26.72 3.18 -16.35
N GLN A 196 26.88 1.91 -15.98
CA GLN A 196 27.13 0.78 -16.86
C GLN A 196 26.27 -0.42 -16.46
N PRO A 197 26.06 -1.41 -17.37
CA PRO A 197 25.41 -2.67 -17.02
C PRO A 197 26.07 -3.32 -15.80
N VAL A 198 25.24 -3.86 -14.89
CA VAL A 198 25.69 -4.51 -13.65
C VAL A 198 25.21 -5.95 -13.67
N GLU A 199 26.07 -6.88 -13.27
CA GLU A 199 25.74 -8.29 -13.13
C GLU A 199 26.08 -8.75 -11.71
N ILE A 200 25.08 -9.14 -10.92
CA ILE A 200 25.26 -9.56 -9.53
C ILE A 200 24.88 -11.04 -9.39
N PRO A 201 25.87 -11.92 -9.14
CA PRO A 201 25.60 -13.33 -8.87
C PRO A 201 24.85 -13.52 -7.55
N LEU A 202 23.76 -14.28 -7.58
CA LEU A 202 22.97 -14.64 -6.41
C LEU A 202 23.35 -16.04 -5.91
N LYS A 203 23.06 -16.33 -4.63
CA LYS A 203 23.39 -17.62 -3.98
C LYS A 203 22.73 -18.85 -4.64
N GLY A 204 21.79 -18.66 -5.57
CA GLY A 204 21.14 -19.72 -6.36
C GLY A 204 21.73 -19.93 -7.76
N GLY A 205 22.83 -19.27 -8.12
CA GLY A 205 23.44 -19.34 -9.46
C GLY A 205 22.78 -18.44 -10.50
N GLU A 206 21.66 -17.81 -10.15
CA GLU A 206 21.05 -16.74 -10.95
C GLU A 206 21.95 -15.50 -10.97
N ILE A 207 21.95 -14.78 -12.09
CA ILE A 207 22.64 -13.50 -12.22
C ILE A 207 21.59 -12.41 -12.35
N TRP A 208 21.52 -11.53 -11.35
CA TRP A 208 20.65 -10.39 -11.37
C TRP A 208 21.27 -9.25 -12.19
N ARG A 209 20.49 -8.72 -13.15
CA ARG A 209 20.90 -7.64 -14.05
C ARG A 209 19.93 -6.46 -13.93
N PRO A 210 20.16 -5.52 -12.99
CA PRO A 210 19.29 -4.37 -12.83
C PRO A 210 19.35 -3.47 -14.06
N ASN A 211 18.18 -3.06 -14.53
CA ASN A 211 18.03 -2.13 -15.65
C ASN A 211 17.29 -0.87 -15.21
N ASP A 212 17.57 0.22 -15.91
CA ASP A 212 16.83 1.48 -15.81
C ASP A 212 15.89 1.63 -17.02
N ASP A 213 15.02 2.63 -16.95
CA ASP A 213 14.13 3.06 -18.03
C ASP A 213 14.88 3.62 -19.26
N VAL A 214 16.17 3.91 -19.10
CA VAL A 214 17.07 4.40 -20.15
C VAL A 214 18.35 3.58 -20.27
N PRO A 215 18.99 3.55 -21.45
CA PRO A 215 20.28 2.91 -21.64
C PRO A 215 21.37 3.46 -20.70
N PRO A 216 22.43 2.67 -20.42
CA PRO A 216 23.57 3.14 -19.65
C PRO A 216 24.29 4.26 -20.38
N THR A 217 24.63 5.33 -19.66
CA THR A 217 25.33 6.48 -20.24
C THR A 217 26.82 6.23 -20.46
N GLY A 218 27.40 5.24 -19.76
CA GLY A 218 28.84 4.95 -19.79
C GLY A 218 29.71 6.05 -19.17
N LYS A 219 29.12 7.00 -18.46
CA LYS A 219 29.81 8.15 -17.87
C LYS A 219 29.77 8.09 -16.34
N PRO A 220 30.71 8.75 -15.65
CA PRO A 220 30.62 8.96 -14.21
C PRO A 220 29.33 9.70 -13.84
N MET A 221 28.62 9.21 -12.84
CA MET A 221 27.47 9.85 -12.21
C MET A 221 27.72 9.96 -10.71
N THR A 222 27.44 11.14 -10.15
CA THR A 222 27.58 11.36 -8.71
C THR A 222 26.52 10.59 -7.92
N LEU A 223 26.81 10.22 -6.68
CA LEU A 223 25.83 9.56 -5.81
C LEU A 223 24.60 10.42 -5.57
N ARG A 224 24.76 11.75 -5.48
CA ARG A 224 23.63 12.70 -5.40
C ARG A 224 22.71 12.64 -6.62
N ASP A 225 23.26 12.58 -7.83
CA ASP A 225 22.45 12.54 -9.05
C ASP A 225 21.82 11.17 -9.22
N ALA A 226 22.56 10.11 -8.85
CA ALA A 226 22.07 8.75 -8.92
C ALA A 226 20.84 8.50 -8.03
N VAL A 227 20.84 9.00 -6.78
CA VAL A 227 19.66 8.90 -5.91
C VAL A 227 18.52 9.80 -6.38
N ALA A 228 18.83 11.03 -6.83
CA ALA A 228 17.82 11.98 -7.33
C ALA A 228 17.10 11.48 -8.59
N LEU A 229 17.84 10.86 -9.51
CA LEU A 229 17.32 10.26 -10.74
C LEU A 229 16.92 8.79 -10.55
N SER A 230 17.01 8.26 -9.33
CA SER A 230 16.63 6.89 -8.98
C SER A 230 17.30 5.84 -9.88
N ARG A 231 18.60 5.95 -10.14
CA ARG A 231 19.32 5.00 -11.01
C ARG A 231 19.51 3.62 -10.37
N ASN A 232 18.88 2.61 -10.94
CA ASN A 232 18.95 1.21 -10.51
C ASN A 232 20.37 0.67 -10.63
N ARG A 233 21.05 0.89 -11.76
CA ARG A 233 22.42 0.40 -11.97
C ARG A 233 23.42 0.97 -10.97
N ILE A 234 23.36 2.28 -10.70
CA ILE A 234 24.24 2.89 -9.68
C ILE A 234 23.86 2.41 -8.27
N THR A 235 22.56 2.33 -7.96
CA THR A 235 22.10 1.82 -6.66
C THR A 235 22.60 0.39 -6.41
N ALA A 236 22.60 -0.47 -7.44
CA ALA A 236 23.12 -1.83 -7.33
C ALA A 236 24.62 -1.85 -7.01
N GLN A 237 25.42 -1.02 -7.68
CA GLN A 237 26.85 -0.87 -7.37
C GLN A 237 27.08 -0.36 -5.94
N VAL A 238 26.28 0.60 -5.46
CA VAL A 238 26.33 1.07 -4.07
C VAL A 238 26.00 -0.08 -3.11
N MET A 239 24.98 -0.87 -3.42
CA MET A 239 24.58 -2.02 -2.61
C MET A 239 25.68 -3.08 -2.51
N GLU A 240 26.45 -3.34 -3.58
CA GLU A 240 27.59 -4.25 -3.54
C GLU A 240 28.74 -3.75 -2.65
N LYS A 241 28.89 -2.43 -2.49
CA LYS A 241 29.89 -1.83 -1.60
C LYS A 241 29.45 -1.81 -0.14
N VAL A 242 28.17 -1.50 0.11
CA VAL A 242 27.59 -1.43 1.45
C VAL A 242 27.34 -2.83 2.01
N GLY A 243 26.89 -3.75 1.17
CA GLY A 243 26.54 -5.12 1.52
C GLY A 243 25.13 -5.24 2.15
N PRO A 244 24.50 -6.42 2.04
CA PRO A 244 23.12 -6.65 2.51
C PRO A 244 22.95 -6.81 4.03
N ALA A 245 24.05 -6.77 4.78
CA ALA A 245 24.06 -6.92 6.24
C ALA A 245 24.25 -5.59 7.00
N ALA A 246 24.45 -4.49 6.27
CA ALA A 246 24.63 -3.15 6.82
C ALA A 246 23.30 -2.54 7.30
#